data_AF-A0A7X6AYV8-F1
#
_entry.id   AF-A0A7X6AYV8-F1
#
_cell.length_a   1.000
_cell.length_b   1.000
_cell.length_c   1.000
_cell.angle_alpha   90.00
_cell.angle_beta   90.00
_cell.angle_gamma   90.00
#
_symmetry.space_group_name_H-M   'P 1'
#
loop_
_entity.id
_entity.type
_entity.pdbx_description
1 polymer ?
#
loop_
_entity_poly.entity_id
_entity_poly.type
_entity_poly.pdbx_seq_one_letter_code
_entity_poly.pdbx_strand_id
1 'polypeptide(L)'
;MHLVNLQGLIQLVNGCTKPACLPFKQWVSRVIATVQREGSYALEVSEISRPTPPSELMDAIVRLEMRTERFHTEVLESLHRSEQAWSQILDALGCRPGAEPEADKRELRLRTENLFAQWKDRLSITEDVWAVAVYILPTLAEAGQVGHSLETLSAKTGLTRQRVHDCLRFLQKHRCIRQNGMTDSGNPIYVAELPPA
;
A
#
# COMPACT_ATOMS: atom_id res chain seq x y z
N MET A 1 -41.87 11.72 19.79
CA MET A 1 -42.06 10.25 19.86
C MET A 1 -42.33 9.90 21.32
N HIS A 2 -43.60 9.77 21.73
CA HIS A 2 -43.91 9.32 23.09
C HIS A 2 -43.83 7.79 23.12
N LEU A 3 -42.74 7.24 23.67
CA LEU A 3 -42.70 5.82 23.98
C LEU A 3 -43.69 5.54 25.10
N VAL A 4 -44.68 4.69 24.82
CA VAL A 4 -45.62 4.21 25.83
C VAL A 4 -44.87 3.19 26.71
N ASN A 5 -44.67 3.50 27.98
CA ASN A 5 -44.11 2.57 28.95
C ASN A 5 -45.13 1.46 29.31
N LEU A 6 -44.69 0.38 29.98
CA LEU A 6 -45.54 -0.75 30.33
C LEU A 6 -46.83 -0.31 31.07
N GLN A 7 -46.70 0.65 32.00
CA GLN A 7 -47.82 1.19 32.75
C GLN A 7 -48.83 1.92 31.86
N GLY A 8 -48.36 2.74 30.93
CA GLY A 8 -49.22 3.43 29.95
C GLY A 8 -49.90 2.45 28.99
N LEU A 9 -49.21 1.37 28.63
CA LEU A 9 -49.77 0.33 27.75
C LEU A 9 -50.89 -0.42 28.46
N ILE A 10 -50.71 -0.78 29.73
CA ILE A 10 -51.76 -1.41 30.56
C ILE A 10 -52.97 -0.48 30.70
N GLN A 11 -52.76 0.81 30.96
CA GLN A 11 -53.85 1.78 31.05
C GLN A 11 -54.62 1.90 29.73
N LEU A 12 -53.93 1.92 28.59
CA LEU A 12 -54.54 2.04 27.27
C LEU A 12 -55.39 0.80 26.92
N VAL A 13 -54.87 -0.40 27.19
CA VAL A 13 -55.59 -1.67 26.96
C VAL A 13 -56.83 -1.77 27.85
N ASN A 14 -56.73 -1.34 29.11
CA ASN A 14 -57.86 -1.32 30.04
C ASN A 14 -58.91 -0.26 29.66
N GLY A 15 -58.49 0.86 29.06
CA GLY A 15 -59.38 1.91 28.56
C GLY A 15 -60.22 1.51 27.33
N CYS A 16 -59.84 0.46 26.60
CA CYS A 16 -60.66 -0.04 25.48
C CYS A 16 -61.90 -0.79 25.98
N THR A 17 -63.08 -0.18 25.95
CA THR A 17 -64.33 -0.79 26.48
C THR A 17 -65.19 -1.50 25.42
N LYS A 18 -64.89 -1.33 24.13
CA LYS A 18 -65.66 -1.95 23.04
C LYS A 18 -65.44 -3.48 23.02
N PRO A 19 -66.50 -4.29 22.89
CA PRO A 19 -66.37 -5.76 22.87
C PRO A 19 -65.57 -6.27 21.66
N ALA A 20 -65.58 -5.53 20.55
CA ALA A 20 -64.76 -5.82 19.36
C ALA A 20 -63.24 -5.75 19.62
N CYS A 21 -62.80 -5.13 20.73
CA CYS A 21 -61.39 -5.04 21.10
C CYS A 21 -60.88 -6.27 21.89
N LEU A 22 -61.74 -7.25 22.19
CA LEU A 22 -61.37 -8.43 22.96
C LEU A 22 -60.18 -9.23 22.34
N PRO A 23 -60.10 -9.46 21.01
CA PRO A 23 -58.96 -10.13 20.39
C PRO A 23 -57.65 -9.36 20.60
N PHE A 24 -57.69 -8.03 20.52
CA PHE A 24 -56.54 -7.17 20.75
C PHE A 24 -56.07 -7.25 22.22
N LYS A 25 -56.99 -7.22 23.18
CA LYS A 25 -56.64 -7.37 24.61
C LYS A 25 -56.00 -8.73 24.92
N GLN A 26 -56.55 -9.80 24.34
CA GLN A 26 -55.98 -11.15 24.47
C GLN A 26 -54.58 -11.24 23.86
N TRP A 27 -54.39 -10.63 22.68
CA TRP A 27 -53.09 -10.58 22.03
C TRP A 27 -52.06 -9.82 22.87
N VAL A 28 -52.38 -8.62 23.35
CA VAL A 28 -51.47 -7.84 24.21
C VAL A 28 -51.15 -8.58 25.51
N SER A 29 -52.14 -9.21 26.14
CA SER A 29 -51.92 -10.03 27.34
C SER A 29 -50.93 -11.17 27.07
N ARG A 30 -51.01 -11.81 25.90
CA ARG A 30 -50.07 -12.86 25.49
C ARG A 30 -48.68 -12.28 25.27
N VAL A 31 -48.56 -11.16 24.56
CA VAL A 31 -47.27 -10.47 24.33
C VAL A 31 -46.60 -10.14 25.65
N ILE A 32 -47.32 -9.52 26.60
CA ILE A 32 -46.77 -9.16 27.92
C ILE A 32 -46.30 -10.41 28.66
N ALA A 33 -47.11 -11.48 28.69
CA ALA A 33 -46.73 -12.72 29.35
C ALA A 33 -45.50 -13.38 28.71
N THR A 34 -45.41 -13.37 27.38
CA THR A 34 -44.25 -13.92 26.64
C THR A 34 -43.00 -13.10 26.89
N VAL A 35 -43.07 -11.76 26.81
CA VAL A 35 -41.92 -10.88 27.13
C VAL A 35 -41.46 -11.08 28.57
N GLN A 36 -42.40 -11.22 29.53
CA GLN A 36 -42.05 -11.45 30.94
C GLN A 36 -41.39 -12.82 31.17
N ARG A 37 -41.77 -13.86 30.40
CA ARG A 37 -41.22 -15.21 30.53
C ARG A 37 -39.91 -15.41 29.78
N GLU A 38 -39.81 -14.86 28.56
CA GLU A 38 -38.75 -15.15 27.59
C GLU A 38 -37.83 -13.95 27.34
N GLY A 39 -38.13 -12.79 27.95
CA GLY A 39 -37.35 -11.55 27.80
C GLY A 39 -37.53 -10.84 26.45
N SER A 40 -38.24 -11.44 25.49
CA SER A 40 -38.48 -10.87 24.16
C SER A 40 -39.77 -11.40 23.54
N TYR A 41 -40.27 -10.71 22.52
CA TYR A 41 -41.39 -11.15 21.69
C TYR A 41 -41.13 -10.72 20.24
N ALA A 42 -41.12 -11.67 19.32
CA ALA A 42 -40.99 -11.41 17.89
C ALA A 42 -42.37 -11.54 17.23
N LEU A 43 -42.73 -10.55 16.42
CA LEU A 43 -43.88 -10.68 15.52
C LEU A 43 -43.49 -11.60 14.37
N GLU A 44 -44.31 -12.60 14.09
CA GLU A 44 -44.16 -13.34 12.85
C GLU A 44 -44.40 -12.40 11.68
N VAL A 45 -43.38 -12.26 10.83
CA VAL A 45 -43.47 -11.47 9.62
C VAL A 45 -44.50 -12.16 8.74
N SER A 46 -45.68 -11.55 8.62
CA SER A 46 -46.73 -12.06 7.74
C SER A 46 -46.18 -12.13 6.31
N GLU A 47 -46.09 -13.34 5.74
CA GLU A 47 -45.66 -13.56 4.34
C GLU A 47 -46.52 -12.78 3.33
N ILE A 48 -47.67 -12.27 3.78
CA ILE A 48 -48.64 -11.44 3.06
C ILE A 48 -48.07 -10.03 2.75
N SER A 49 -46.90 -9.66 3.26
CA SER A 49 -46.26 -8.35 2.99
C SER A 49 -44.93 -8.46 2.22
N ARG A 50 -44.83 -9.36 1.24
CA ARG A 50 -43.91 -9.11 0.12
C ARG A 50 -44.74 -8.54 -1.03
N PRO A 51 -44.80 -7.20 -1.19
CA PRO A 51 -45.39 -6.66 -2.41
C PRO A 51 -44.56 -7.18 -3.58
N THR A 52 -45.20 -7.89 -4.49
CA THR A 52 -44.62 -8.14 -5.82
C THR A 52 -44.32 -6.76 -6.41
N PRO A 53 -43.05 -6.46 -6.75
CA PRO A 53 -42.71 -5.15 -7.29
C PRO A 53 -43.52 -4.88 -8.56
N PRO A 54 -43.93 -3.62 -8.81
CA PRO A 54 -44.63 -3.25 -10.04
C PRO A 54 -43.83 -3.70 -11.27
N SER A 55 -44.51 -4.18 -12.31
CA SER A 55 -43.88 -4.70 -13.53
C SER A 55 -42.92 -3.70 -14.18
N GLU A 56 -43.25 -2.41 -14.16
CA GLU A 56 -42.39 -1.34 -14.70
C GLU A 56 -41.03 -1.26 -13.99
N LEU A 57 -41.02 -1.45 -12.66
CA LEU A 57 -39.79 -1.45 -11.86
C LEU A 57 -38.96 -2.71 -12.15
N MET A 58 -39.64 -3.84 -12.37
CA MET A 58 -38.97 -5.07 -12.76
C MET A 58 -38.34 -5.00 -14.15
N ASP A 59 -39.05 -4.44 -15.12
CA ASP A 59 -38.51 -4.20 -16.45
C ASP A 59 -37.36 -3.19 -16.43
N ALA A 60 -37.44 -2.17 -15.57
CA ALA A 60 -36.36 -1.20 -15.39
C ALA A 60 -35.10 -1.85 -14.79
N ILE A 61 -35.27 -2.74 -13.80
CA ILE A 61 -34.17 -3.51 -13.21
C ILE A 61 -33.55 -4.44 -14.24
N VAL A 62 -34.37 -5.21 -14.99
CA VAL A 62 -33.87 -6.11 -16.04
C VAL A 62 -33.10 -5.33 -17.12
N ARG A 63 -33.60 -4.17 -17.55
CA ARG A 63 -32.89 -3.31 -18.51
C ARG A 63 -31.56 -2.78 -17.94
N LEU A 64 -31.54 -2.42 -16.64
CA LEU A 64 -30.33 -1.98 -15.97
C LEU A 64 -29.32 -3.12 -15.88
N GLU A 65 -29.73 -4.32 -15.47
CA GLU A 65 -28.86 -5.50 -15.38
C GLU A 65 -28.25 -5.86 -16.73
N MET A 66 -29.07 -5.90 -17.79
CA MET A 66 -28.57 -6.14 -19.16
C MET A 66 -27.57 -5.07 -19.61
N ARG A 67 -27.78 -3.80 -19.23
CA ARG A 67 -26.85 -2.72 -19.55
C ARG A 67 -25.56 -2.83 -18.75
N THR A 68 -25.66 -3.17 -17.47
CA THR A 68 -24.52 -3.36 -16.56
C THR A 68 -23.64 -4.51 -17.03
N GLU A 69 -24.24 -5.64 -17.43
CA GLU A 69 -23.50 -6.80 -17.95
C GLU A 69 -22.69 -6.42 -19.19
N ARG A 70 -23.32 -5.73 -20.15
CA ARG A 70 -22.63 -5.25 -21.36
C ARG A 70 -21.47 -4.32 -21.02
N PHE A 71 -21.68 -3.38 -20.11
CA PHE A 71 -20.64 -2.47 -19.67
C PHE A 71 -19.46 -3.22 -19.04
N HIS A 72 -19.73 -4.21 -18.17
CA HIS A 72 -18.68 -5.04 -17.58
C HIS A 72 -17.88 -5.80 -18.64
N THR A 73 -18.56 -6.41 -19.62
CA THR A 73 -17.87 -7.11 -20.72
C THR A 73 -16.98 -6.17 -21.53
N GLU A 74 -17.46 -4.97 -21.88
CA GLU A 74 -16.68 -3.98 -22.64
C GLU A 74 -15.44 -3.51 -21.86
N VAL A 75 -15.58 -3.30 -20.55
CA VAL A 75 -14.47 -2.92 -19.68
C VAL A 75 -13.43 -4.01 -19.60
N LEU A 76 -13.84 -5.28 -19.42
CA LEU A 76 -12.91 -6.41 -19.39
C LEU A 76 -12.17 -6.58 -20.72
N GLU A 77 -12.86 -6.45 -21.84
CA GLU A 77 -12.24 -6.48 -23.17
C GLU A 77 -11.27 -5.32 -23.39
N SER A 78 -11.57 -4.13 -22.87
CA SER A 78 -10.67 -2.98 -22.92
C SER A 78 -9.41 -3.21 -22.09
N LEU A 79 -9.56 -3.72 -20.87
CA LEU A 79 -8.44 -4.04 -20.00
C LEU A 79 -7.53 -5.10 -20.63
N HIS A 80 -8.11 -6.17 -21.17
CA HIS A 80 -7.31 -7.22 -21.81
C HIS A 80 -6.55 -6.71 -23.04
N ARG A 81 -7.17 -5.84 -23.85
CA ARG A 81 -6.47 -5.17 -24.97
C ARG A 81 -5.32 -4.30 -24.47
N SER A 82 -5.51 -3.58 -23.36
CA SER A 82 -4.45 -2.75 -22.79
C SER A 82 -3.30 -3.59 -22.25
N GLU A 83 -3.59 -4.70 -21.57
CA GLU A 83 -2.60 -5.65 -21.06
C GLU A 83 -1.77 -6.24 -22.21
N GLN A 84 -2.43 -6.68 -23.28
CA GLN A 84 -1.77 -7.18 -24.48
C GLN A 84 -0.86 -6.11 -25.10
N ALA A 85 -1.33 -4.86 -25.21
CA ALA A 85 -0.51 -3.76 -25.74
C ALA A 85 0.71 -3.48 -24.84
N TRP A 86 0.54 -3.48 -23.52
CA TRP A 86 1.66 -3.31 -22.58
C TRP A 86 2.65 -4.47 -22.66
N SER A 87 2.18 -5.71 -22.79
CA SER A 87 3.07 -6.87 -23.00
C SER A 87 3.88 -6.72 -24.28
N GLN A 88 3.27 -6.30 -25.38
CA GLN A 88 3.98 -6.07 -26.64
C GLN A 88 5.04 -4.98 -26.53
N ILE A 89 4.75 -3.90 -25.79
CA ILE A 89 5.72 -2.83 -25.52
C ILE A 89 6.88 -3.35 -24.68
N LEU A 90 6.59 -4.12 -23.62
CA LEU A 90 7.62 -4.71 -22.76
C LEU A 90 8.51 -5.69 -23.53
N ASP A 91 7.93 -6.52 -24.39
CA ASP A 91 8.67 -7.44 -25.25
C ASP A 91 9.55 -6.68 -26.26
N ALA A 92 9.03 -5.60 -26.86
CA ALA A 92 9.79 -4.75 -27.77
C ALA A 92 10.97 -4.03 -27.08
N LEU A 93 10.80 -3.68 -25.80
CA LEU A 93 11.85 -3.09 -24.96
C LEU A 93 12.79 -4.14 -24.37
N GLY A 94 12.49 -5.43 -24.49
CA GLY A 94 13.26 -6.51 -23.87
C GLY A 94 13.16 -6.55 -22.33
N CYS A 95 12.24 -5.78 -21.74
CA CYS A 95 12.04 -5.71 -20.30
C CYS A 95 11.11 -6.84 -19.85
N ARG A 96 11.66 -8.02 -19.54
CA ARG A 96 10.85 -9.12 -19.02
C ARG A 96 10.57 -8.92 -17.52
N PRO A 97 9.30 -8.72 -17.10
CA PRO A 97 8.99 -8.58 -15.68
C PRO A 97 9.32 -9.90 -14.95
N GLY A 98 10.21 -9.82 -13.95
CA GLY A 98 10.67 -10.97 -13.16
C GLY A 98 12.06 -11.51 -13.51
N ALA A 99 12.74 -10.93 -14.51
CA ALA A 99 14.13 -11.27 -14.85
C ALA A 99 15.15 -10.30 -14.23
N GLU A 100 14.92 -9.82 -13.01
CA GLU A 100 16.03 -9.25 -12.23
C GLU A 100 16.77 -10.43 -11.59
N PRO A 101 18.06 -10.66 -11.90
CA PRO A 101 18.82 -11.70 -11.24
C PRO A 101 18.97 -11.34 -9.75
N GLU A 102 18.10 -11.88 -8.89
CA GLU A 102 18.24 -11.75 -7.43
C GLU A 102 19.58 -12.29 -6.91
N ALA A 103 20.24 -13.15 -7.70
CA ALA A 103 21.62 -13.55 -7.47
C ALA A 103 22.58 -12.34 -7.53
N ASP A 104 22.45 -11.46 -8.52
CA ASP A 104 23.29 -10.26 -8.66
C ASP A 104 23.02 -9.27 -7.53
N LYS A 105 21.76 -9.13 -7.10
CA LYS A 105 21.41 -8.25 -5.96
C LYS A 105 21.99 -8.75 -4.64
N ARG A 106 21.93 -10.07 -4.38
CA ARG A 106 22.51 -10.66 -3.17
C ARG A 106 24.03 -10.56 -3.19
N GLU A 107 24.67 -10.85 -4.32
CA GLU A 107 26.11 -10.72 -4.46
C GLU A 107 26.55 -9.26 -4.29
N LEU A 108 25.81 -8.31 -4.85
CA LEU A 108 26.07 -6.89 -4.69
C LEU A 108 25.95 -6.44 -3.23
N ARG A 109 24.92 -6.91 -2.51
CA ARG A 109 24.76 -6.63 -1.07
C ARG A 109 25.95 -7.14 -0.29
N LEU A 110 26.38 -8.39 -0.54
CA LEU A 110 27.55 -8.96 0.11
C LEU A 110 28.83 -8.16 -0.20
N ARG A 111 29.03 -7.74 -1.47
CA ARG A 111 30.16 -6.89 -1.85
C ARG A 111 30.12 -5.52 -1.15
N THR A 112 28.93 -4.91 -1.07
CA THR A 112 28.72 -3.63 -0.37
C THR A 112 29.00 -3.77 1.13
N GLU A 113 28.49 -4.82 1.76
CA GLU A 113 28.71 -5.10 3.19
C GLU A 113 30.19 -5.36 3.50
N ASN A 114 30.88 -6.12 2.65
CA ASN A 114 32.32 -6.38 2.79
C ASN A 114 33.16 -5.10 2.66
N LEU A 115 32.85 -4.24 1.68
CA LEU A 115 33.49 -2.94 1.52
C LEU A 115 33.21 -2.02 2.72
N PHE A 116 31.97 -2.03 3.23
CA PHE A 116 31.57 -1.23 4.38
C PHE A 116 32.32 -1.66 5.64
N ALA A 117 32.40 -2.96 5.92
CA ALA A 117 33.13 -3.50 7.05
C ALA A 117 34.62 -3.13 6.99
N GLN A 118 35.23 -3.18 5.81
CA GLN A 118 36.61 -2.79 5.60
C GLN A 118 36.85 -1.30 5.83
N TRP A 119 35.96 -0.44 5.36
CA TRP A 119 36.08 1.00 5.55
C TRP A 119 35.84 1.38 7.02
N LYS A 120 34.96 0.65 7.72
CA LYS A 120 34.69 0.83 9.15
C LYS A 120 35.93 0.63 10.02
N ASP A 121 36.81 -0.29 9.66
CA ASP A 121 38.08 -0.52 10.36
C ASP A 121 39.10 0.61 10.14
N ARG A 122 39.03 1.28 8.97
CA ARG A 122 40.03 2.29 8.55
C ARG A 122 39.62 3.74 8.82
N LEU A 123 38.33 4.02 8.95
CA LEU A 123 37.78 5.37 9.12
C LEU A 123 37.53 5.70 10.60
N SER A 124 38.12 6.80 11.08
CA SER A 124 37.72 7.39 12.37
C SER A 124 36.33 8.03 12.27
N ILE A 125 35.55 7.95 13.36
CA ILE A 125 34.13 8.32 13.46
C ILE A 125 33.92 9.83 13.22
N THR A 126 33.83 10.24 11.95
CA THR A 126 33.35 11.57 11.55
C THR A 126 32.14 11.40 10.64
N GLU A 127 30.99 11.92 11.07
CA GLU A 127 29.69 11.78 10.40
C GLU A 127 29.72 12.23 8.93
N ASP A 128 30.38 13.36 8.66
CA ASP A 128 30.51 13.92 7.30
C ASP A 128 31.23 12.98 6.32
N VAL A 129 32.23 12.24 6.81
CA VAL A 129 32.98 11.28 5.97
C VAL A 129 32.13 10.05 5.69
N TRP A 130 31.35 9.61 6.67
CA TRP A 130 30.41 8.50 6.52
C TRP A 130 29.26 8.85 5.56
N ALA A 131 28.76 10.08 5.58
CA ALA A 131 27.73 10.55 4.64
C ALA A 131 28.19 10.44 3.17
N VAL A 132 29.43 10.84 2.88
CA VAL A 132 30.01 10.68 1.54
C VAL A 132 30.29 9.20 1.24
N ALA A 133 30.84 8.46 2.20
CA ALA A 133 31.20 7.05 2.04
C ALA A 133 30.00 6.17 1.70
N VAL A 134 28.89 6.29 2.44
CA VAL A 134 27.66 5.51 2.22
C VAL A 134 27.05 5.80 0.85
N TYR A 135 27.21 7.03 0.35
CA TYR A 135 26.71 7.40 -0.97
C TYR A 135 27.51 6.77 -2.12
N ILE A 136 28.84 6.68 -1.98
CA ILE A 136 29.72 6.13 -3.04
C ILE A 136 29.89 4.62 -2.97
N LEU A 137 29.57 3.99 -1.83
CA LEU A 137 29.80 2.55 -1.60
C LEU A 137 29.01 1.65 -2.56
N PRO A 138 27.70 1.86 -2.76
CA PRO A 138 26.91 1.01 -3.66
C PRO A 138 27.36 1.15 -5.10
N THR A 139 27.66 2.38 -5.54
CA THR A 139 28.14 2.64 -6.91
C THR A 139 29.54 2.04 -7.15
N LEU A 140 30.40 2.01 -6.13
CA LEU A 140 31.67 1.27 -6.18
C LEU A 140 31.45 -0.25 -6.21
N ALA A 141 30.48 -0.78 -5.48
CA ALA A 141 30.19 -2.22 -5.46
C ALA A 141 29.59 -2.72 -6.78
N GLU A 142 28.79 -1.89 -7.46
CA GLU A 142 28.17 -2.19 -8.76
C GLU A 142 29.15 -2.06 -9.92
N ALA A 143 29.82 -0.90 -10.05
CA ALA A 143 30.60 -0.56 -11.22
C ALA A 143 32.12 -0.72 -11.04
N GLY A 144 32.59 -0.96 -9.81
CA GLY A 144 34.03 -0.99 -9.46
C GLY A 144 34.72 0.37 -9.48
N GLN A 145 34.05 1.41 -9.99
CA GLN A 145 34.57 2.76 -10.11
C GLN A 145 33.44 3.80 -9.97
N VAL A 146 33.78 4.98 -9.47
CA VAL A 146 32.85 6.09 -9.23
C VAL A 146 33.44 7.38 -9.78
N GLY A 147 32.79 7.94 -10.81
CA GLY A 147 33.11 9.25 -11.38
C GLY A 147 32.04 10.28 -11.06
N HIS A 148 31.86 10.62 -9.77
CA HIS A 148 30.88 11.64 -9.37
C HIS A 148 31.50 13.03 -9.33
N SER A 149 30.74 14.03 -9.80
CA SER A 149 31.10 15.44 -9.63
C SER A 149 30.95 15.85 -8.17
N LEU A 150 31.82 16.76 -7.72
CA LEU A 150 31.77 17.34 -6.38
C LEU A 150 30.42 18.03 -6.11
N GLU A 151 29.78 18.55 -7.16
CA GLU A 151 28.45 19.18 -7.09
C GLU A 151 27.34 18.16 -6.84
N THR A 152 27.42 17.00 -7.50
CA THR A 152 26.46 15.92 -7.29
C THR A 152 26.56 15.33 -5.89
N LEU A 153 27.78 15.18 -5.37
CA LEU A 153 28.00 14.71 -4.00
C LEU A 153 27.53 15.74 -2.98
N SER A 154 27.80 17.03 -3.20
CA SER A 154 27.33 18.12 -2.34
C SER A 154 25.80 18.17 -2.27
N ALA A 155 25.11 18.09 -3.42
CA ALA A 155 23.64 18.11 -3.47
C ALA A 155 23.00 16.89 -2.79
N LYS A 156 23.64 15.73 -2.85
CA LYS A 156 23.11 14.47 -2.30
C LYS A 156 23.44 14.25 -0.83
N THR A 157 24.58 14.76 -0.37
CA THR A 157 25.01 14.63 1.04
C THR A 157 24.65 15.83 1.90
N GLY A 158 24.22 16.95 1.29
CA GLY A 158 23.93 18.19 2.00
C GLY A 158 25.18 18.94 2.51
N LEU A 159 26.37 18.43 2.22
CA LEU A 159 27.64 19.02 2.61
C LEU A 159 28.10 20.07 1.62
N THR A 160 28.88 21.05 2.08
CA THR A 160 29.50 22.04 1.18
C THR A 160 30.55 21.37 0.28
N ARG A 161 30.78 21.92 -0.92
CA ARG A 161 31.79 21.41 -1.88
C ARG A 161 33.16 21.20 -1.24
N GLN A 162 33.62 22.17 -0.43
CA GLN A 162 34.91 22.08 0.27
C GLN A 162 34.93 20.92 1.27
N ARG A 163 33.84 20.71 2.01
CA ARG A 163 33.74 19.61 2.98
C ARG A 163 33.73 18.25 2.29
N VAL A 164 33.00 18.10 1.19
CA VAL A 164 33.03 16.87 0.36
C VAL A 164 34.44 16.61 -0.16
N HIS A 165 35.15 17.63 -0.64
CA HIS A 165 36.52 17.50 -1.11
C HIS A 165 37.47 17.05 0.01
N ASP A 166 37.33 17.60 1.21
CA ASP A 166 38.09 17.19 2.38
C ASP A 166 37.76 15.75 2.81
N CYS A 167 36.50 15.34 2.75
CA CYS A 167 36.07 13.96 2.99
C CYS A 167 36.67 12.98 1.96
N LEU A 168 36.69 13.32 0.67
CA LEU A 168 37.31 12.50 -0.37
C LEU A 168 38.83 12.40 -0.19
N ARG A 169 39.50 13.50 0.18
CA ARG A 169 40.93 13.49 0.52
C ARG A 169 41.19 12.60 1.74
N PHE A 170 40.29 12.62 2.72
CA PHE A 170 40.37 11.77 3.90
C PHE A 170 40.23 10.28 3.53
N LEU A 171 39.24 9.93 2.71
CA LEU A 171 39.04 8.56 2.20
C LEU A 171 40.25 8.04 1.41
N GLN A 172 40.92 8.91 0.63
CA GLN A 172 42.16 8.55 -0.06
C GLN A 172 43.32 8.32 0.90
N LYS A 173 43.51 9.18 1.90
CA LYS A 173 44.57 9.05 2.91
C LYS A 173 44.45 7.76 3.71
N HIS A 174 43.21 7.32 3.97
CA HIS A 174 42.90 6.09 4.70
C HIS A 174 42.82 4.84 3.80
N ARG A 175 43.23 4.93 2.52
CA ARG A 175 43.23 3.80 1.57
C ARG A 175 41.85 3.15 1.41
N CYS A 176 40.79 3.95 1.46
CA CYS A 176 39.44 3.49 1.15
C CYS A 176 39.19 3.57 -0.37
N ILE A 177 39.70 4.63 -0.99
CA ILE A 177 39.56 4.89 -2.43
C ILE A 177 40.88 5.35 -3.05
N ARG A 178 41.10 5.04 -4.31
CA ARG A 178 42.20 5.50 -5.15
C ARG A 178 41.66 6.24 -6.35
N GLN A 179 42.26 7.39 -6.68
CA GLN A 179 41.93 8.08 -7.92
C GLN A 179 42.55 7.36 -9.13
N ASN A 180 41.70 6.95 -10.09
CA ASN A 180 42.07 6.20 -11.29
C ASN A 180 41.74 6.99 -12.56
N GLY A 181 42.25 8.22 -12.65
CA GLY A 181 42.06 9.10 -13.81
C GLY A 181 40.91 10.10 -13.65
N MET A 182 40.46 10.63 -14.78
CA MET A 182 39.37 11.59 -14.90
C MET A 182 38.35 11.08 -15.91
N THR A 183 37.08 11.37 -15.69
CA THR A 183 36.00 11.13 -16.66
C THR A 183 36.15 12.09 -17.85
N ASP A 184 35.44 11.80 -18.94
CA ASP A 184 35.37 12.69 -20.12
C ASP A 184 34.83 14.09 -19.77
N SER A 185 34.13 14.21 -18.64
CA SER A 185 33.61 15.46 -18.07
C SER A 185 34.59 16.18 -17.13
N GLY A 186 35.83 15.68 -16.97
CA GLY A 186 36.87 16.27 -16.12
C GLY A 186 36.72 15.98 -14.62
N ASN A 187 35.83 15.06 -14.22
CA ASN A 187 35.64 14.68 -12.82
C ASN A 187 36.59 13.54 -12.42
N PRO A 188 37.14 13.52 -11.20
CA PRO A 188 38.02 12.44 -10.76
C PRO A 188 37.26 11.10 -10.66
N ILE A 189 37.83 10.04 -11.23
CA ILE A 189 37.32 8.67 -11.08
C ILE A 189 37.97 8.05 -9.85
N TYR A 190 37.18 7.51 -8.94
CA TYR A 190 37.63 6.81 -7.75
C TYR A 190 37.35 5.32 -7.86
N VAL A 191 38.30 4.48 -7.45
CA VAL A 191 38.20 3.01 -7.39
C VAL A 191 38.43 2.58 -5.95
N ALA A 192 37.71 1.56 -5.48
CA ALA A 192 37.94 1.03 -4.13
C ALA A 192 39.32 0.36 -4.05
N GLU A 193 40.13 0.68 -3.04
CA GLU A 193 41.38 -0.04 -2.79
C GLU A 193 41.08 -1.35 -2.05
N LEU A 194 40.73 -2.38 -2.83
CA LEU A 194 40.65 -3.75 -2.33
C LEU A 194 42.08 -4.19 -1.95
N PRO A 195 42.33 -4.74 -0.74
CA PRO A 195 43.62 -5.33 -0.43
C PRO A 195 43.90 -6.47 -1.43
N PRO A 196 45.17 -6.71 -1.80
CA PRO A 196 45.51 -7.94 -2.48
C PRO A 196 45.10 -9.12 -1.61
N ALA A 197 44.46 -10.12 -2.22
CA ALA A 197 44.15 -11.41 -1.61
C ALA A 197 45.42 -12.11 -1.09
#